data_AF-A0A6C0I747-F1
#
_entry.id   AF-A0A6C0I747-F1
#
_cell.length_a   1.000
_cell.length_b   1.000
_cell.length_c   1.000
_cell.angle_alpha   90.00
_cell.angle_beta   90.00
_cell.angle_gamma   90.00
#
_symmetry.space_group_name_H-M   'P 1'
#
loop_
_entity.id
_entity.type
_entity.pdbx_description
1 polymer ?
#
loop_
_entity_poly.entity_id
_entity_poly.type
_entity_poly.pdbx_seq_one_letter_code
_entity_poly.pdbx_strand_id
1 'polypeptide(L)'
;MSGRDLVQTIELSGKMFYNTEFVKQSCPAFFHGCAKTLRKIIDKKKLTNEEYTFATYAPKTNKWSVSNDNVKSAKILLEKTWVENNIPGFGNNNVKLDLEMAPPLLELKDEEKFKDEKGNIVEIETRGIKTVDSIYFYGKDVEKMLELECITDILHDPTSKYVVNIHYKNFIRNSQGSHPVADRTFNRQTTYLTYKGLVRMLITRRHPIADKFQDWCFKTIFTVQMGYQEDKIKLSSKLLGCDINNVKSFLNSGVQDYSVLYLIYIGKVKDLSYQIEGLEDKNPEDFVFKYGYTSDLSQRIQAHKQKFSKFKNTNLSLVSHIPIDEKYLSEAEVELKQTFQSFEYIIDNPIYNELVCFNENKLPLFKKLFKTICDKYAGNCKKLQDELEKQQLRHEYELKEHKKEHEFKLKEYEFKLREYEFNLKHEQELKNMEKQSKEELTKILMNLSSKLN
;
A
#
# COMPACT_ATOMS: atom_id res chain seq x y z
N MET A 1 23.96 4.30 27.76
CA MET A 1 25.37 4.55 27.36
C MET A 1 25.57 3.78 26.07
N SER A 2 25.25 4.37 24.93
CA SER A 2 26.09 5.26 24.10
C SER A 2 27.14 4.48 23.33
N GLY A 3 27.15 4.67 22.01
CA GLY A 3 28.33 4.41 21.19
C GLY A 3 28.15 3.24 20.24
N ARG A 4 28.45 3.50 18.97
CA ARG A 4 28.87 2.48 18.02
C ARG A 4 30.09 1.79 18.63
N ASP A 5 29.89 0.65 19.31
CA ASP A 5 31.03 -0.14 19.73
C ASP A 5 31.69 -0.69 18.47
N LEU A 6 32.91 -0.22 18.25
CA LEU A 6 33.80 -0.71 17.23
C LEU A 6 33.76 -2.23 17.24
N VAL A 7 33.72 -2.81 16.04
CA VAL A 7 33.96 -4.23 15.79
C VAL A 7 35.25 -4.65 16.50
N GLN A 8 35.17 -5.10 17.76
CA GLN A 8 36.33 -5.42 18.59
C GLN A 8 36.85 -6.79 18.18
N THR A 9 37.85 -6.78 17.30
CA THR A 9 38.70 -7.94 17.05
C THR A 9 39.55 -8.21 18.30
N ILE A 10 39.59 -9.47 18.72
CA ILE A 10 40.36 -9.96 19.86
C ILE A 10 41.66 -10.56 19.32
N GLU A 11 42.81 -10.05 19.76
CA GLU A 11 44.11 -10.62 19.42
C GLU A 11 44.51 -11.71 20.42
N LEU A 12 44.80 -12.91 19.93
CA LEU A 12 45.30 -14.04 20.72
C LEU A 12 46.37 -14.77 19.95
N SER A 13 47.54 -14.96 20.57
CA SER A 13 48.67 -15.70 19.99
C SER A 13 49.07 -15.21 18.58
N GLY A 14 49.01 -13.89 18.34
CA GLY A 14 49.33 -13.27 17.05
C GLY A 14 48.28 -13.42 15.94
N LYS A 15 47.11 -13.99 16.24
CA LYS A 15 45.95 -14.07 15.33
C LYS A 15 44.81 -13.17 15.84
N MET A 16 44.02 -12.65 14.91
CA MET A 16 42.85 -11.82 15.20
C MET A 16 41.57 -12.66 15.14
N PHE A 17 40.66 -12.44 16.07
CA PHE A 17 39.41 -13.20 16.16
C PHE A 17 38.20 -12.29 16.42
N TYR A 18 37.02 -12.76 16.01
CA TYR A 18 35.73 -12.20 16.44
C TYR A 18 35.11 -13.04 17.56
N ASN A 19 34.45 -12.37 18.50
CA ASN A 19 33.58 -13.04 19.44
C ASN A 19 32.36 -13.60 18.72
N THR A 20 32.17 -14.92 18.79
CA THR A 20 31.06 -15.61 18.09
C THR A 20 29.68 -15.05 18.47
N GLU A 21 29.49 -14.58 19.71
CA GLU A 21 28.21 -13.99 20.12
C GLU A 21 27.94 -12.66 19.38
N PHE A 22 28.98 -11.85 19.16
CA PHE A 22 28.88 -10.62 18.38
C PHE A 22 28.54 -10.94 16.92
N VAL A 23 29.25 -11.89 16.30
CA VAL A 23 28.98 -12.30 14.92
C VAL A 23 27.54 -12.82 14.76
N LYS A 24 27.03 -13.57 15.74
CA LYS A 24 25.63 -14.03 15.76
C LYS A 24 24.62 -12.90 15.90
N GLN A 25 24.91 -11.87 16.71
CA GLN A 25 24.01 -10.72 16.83
C GLN A 25 23.90 -9.97 15.51
N SER A 26 25.01 -9.81 14.79
CA SER A 26 25.07 -9.13 13.50
C SER A 26 24.49 -9.97 12.35
N CYS A 27 24.73 -11.29 12.33
CA CYS A 27 24.21 -12.20 11.31
C CYS A 27 23.56 -13.45 11.93
N PRO A 28 22.36 -13.33 12.56
CA PRO A 28 21.70 -14.44 13.23
C PRO A 28 21.44 -15.62 12.29
N ALA A 29 21.21 -15.33 11.01
CA ALA A 29 20.89 -16.30 10.00
C ALA A 29 21.99 -17.34 9.75
N PHE A 30 23.24 -16.92 9.83
CA PHE A 30 24.39 -17.80 9.67
C PHE A 30 24.46 -18.88 10.76
N PHE A 31 23.96 -18.57 11.97
CA PHE A 31 23.99 -19.43 13.16
C PHE A 31 22.73 -20.26 13.35
N HIS A 32 21.87 -20.35 12.33
CA HIS A 32 20.70 -21.22 12.37
C HIS A 32 21.09 -22.64 12.83
N GLY A 33 20.31 -23.28 13.70
CA GLY A 33 20.61 -24.61 14.27
C GLY A 33 21.62 -24.65 15.42
N CYS A 34 22.25 -23.51 15.77
CA CYS A 34 23.20 -23.41 16.90
C CYS A 34 22.54 -22.88 18.19
N ALA A 35 21.21 -22.94 18.31
CA ALA A 35 20.46 -22.31 19.40
C ALA A 35 20.79 -22.88 20.80
N LYS A 36 21.07 -24.19 20.90
CA LYS A 36 21.41 -24.85 22.17
C LYS A 36 22.81 -24.47 22.66
N THR A 37 23.76 -24.26 21.74
CA THR A 37 25.13 -23.86 22.04
C THR A 37 25.80 -23.36 20.77
N LEU A 38 26.54 -22.25 20.88
CA LEU A 38 27.32 -21.71 19.77
C LEU A 38 28.41 -22.66 19.29
N ARG A 39 28.81 -23.63 20.13
CA ARG A 39 29.82 -24.64 19.77
C ARG A 39 29.46 -25.52 18.59
N LYS A 40 28.16 -25.69 18.33
CA LYS A 40 27.66 -26.41 17.15
C LYS A 40 28.04 -25.76 15.82
N ILE A 41 28.50 -24.52 15.82
CA ILE A 41 28.95 -23.87 14.58
C ILE A 41 30.16 -24.59 13.98
N ILE A 42 31.04 -25.15 14.83
CA ILE A 42 32.21 -25.93 14.41
C ILE A 42 31.77 -27.11 13.55
N ASP A 43 30.87 -27.95 14.08
CA ASP A 43 30.36 -29.11 13.35
C ASP A 43 29.53 -28.70 12.13
N LYS A 44 28.67 -27.69 12.28
CA LYS A 44 27.71 -27.29 11.25
C LYS A 44 28.38 -26.66 10.04
N LYS A 45 29.44 -25.88 10.24
CA LYS A 45 30.21 -25.23 9.17
C LYS A 45 31.52 -25.95 8.86
N LYS A 46 31.77 -27.10 9.52
CA LYS A 46 32.97 -27.94 9.35
C LYS A 46 34.26 -27.14 9.53
N LEU A 47 34.33 -26.35 10.61
CA LEU A 47 35.50 -25.53 10.92
C LEU A 47 36.70 -26.41 11.27
N THR A 48 37.86 -26.04 10.77
CA THR A 48 39.16 -26.60 11.12
C THR A 48 39.73 -25.92 12.37
N ASN A 49 40.70 -26.56 13.02
CA ASN A 49 41.31 -26.06 14.25
C ASN A 49 42.04 -24.71 14.10
N GLU A 50 42.27 -24.24 12.86
CA GLU A 50 42.90 -22.94 12.60
C GLU A 50 41.89 -21.79 12.49
N GLU A 51 40.61 -22.11 12.24
CA GLU A 51 39.53 -21.16 11.95
C GLU A 51 38.75 -20.74 13.21
N TYR A 52 39.01 -21.38 14.34
CA TYR A 52 38.42 -21.01 15.62
C TYR A 52 39.37 -21.28 16.79
N THR A 53 39.08 -20.66 17.93
CA THR A 53 39.75 -20.95 19.20
C THR A 53 38.77 -20.89 20.37
N PHE A 54 39.07 -21.63 21.43
CA PHE A 54 38.38 -21.48 22.71
C PHE A 54 39.12 -20.47 23.56
N ALA A 55 38.41 -19.51 24.13
CA ALA A 55 39.01 -18.52 25.01
C ALA A 55 38.10 -18.20 26.20
N THR A 56 38.70 -17.93 27.35
CA THR A 56 38.01 -17.43 28.54
C THR A 56 38.26 -15.93 28.66
N TYR A 57 37.24 -15.21 29.11
CA TYR A 57 37.34 -13.78 29.38
C TYR A 57 37.43 -13.57 30.90
N ALA A 58 38.46 -12.85 31.35
CA ALA A 58 38.67 -12.50 32.74
C ALA A 58 38.17 -11.07 33.00
N PRO A 59 36.99 -10.87 33.66
CA PRO A 59 36.38 -9.54 33.79
C PRO A 59 37.22 -8.56 34.62
N LYS A 60 37.94 -9.08 35.63
CA LYS A 60 38.77 -8.26 36.52
C LYS A 60 39.98 -7.64 35.82
N THR A 61 40.48 -8.30 34.77
CA THR A 61 41.67 -7.86 34.03
C THR A 61 41.35 -7.41 32.61
N ASN A 62 40.08 -7.53 32.18
CA ASN A 62 39.60 -7.24 30.83
C ASN A 62 40.46 -7.92 29.73
N LYS A 63 40.86 -9.17 29.97
CA LYS A 63 41.74 -9.93 29.07
C LYS A 63 41.11 -11.25 28.65
N TRP A 64 41.36 -11.61 27.40
CA TRP A 64 41.07 -12.92 26.85
C TRP A 64 42.30 -13.81 26.97
N SER A 65 42.09 -15.08 27.30
CA SER A 65 43.14 -16.09 27.36
C SER A 65 42.69 -17.35 26.63
N VAL A 66 43.61 -17.97 25.88
CA VAL A 66 43.36 -19.24 25.19
C VAL A 66 42.99 -20.33 26.21
N SER A 67 42.01 -21.15 25.85
CA SER A 67 41.46 -22.23 26.66
C SER A 67 41.14 -23.43 25.77
N ASN A 68 40.43 -24.41 26.32
CA ASN A 68 40.01 -25.61 25.60
C ASN A 68 38.49 -25.81 25.73
N ASP A 69 37.98 -26.78 24.99
CA ASP A 69 36.57 -27.18 24.98
C ASP A 69 36.08 -27.76 26.31
N ASN A 70 36.97 -28.38 27.11
CA ASN A 70 36.61 -28.94 28.41
C ASN A 70 36.21 -27.87 29.45
N VAL A 71 36.63 -26.61 29.25
CA VAL A 71 36.27 -25.52 30.15
C VAL A 71 34.85 -25.01 29.85
N LYS A 72 33.94 -25.14 30.82
CA LYS A 72 32.53 -24.72 30.69
C LYS A 72 32.35 -23.23 30.41
N SER A 73 33.21 -22.38 30.96
CA SER A 73 33.17 -20.92 30.77
C SER A 73 33.86 -20.44 29.49
N ALA A 74 34.54 -21.33 28.75
CA ALA A 74 35.23 -20.96 27.51
C ALA A 74 34.21 -20.67 26.41
N LYS A 75 34.39 -19.51 25.77
CA LYS A 75 33.63 -19.07 24.59
C LYS A 75 34.42 -19.41 23.34
N ILE A 76 33.71 -19.55 22.22
CA ILE A 76 34.36 -19.69 20.92
C ILE A 76 34.62 -18.32 20.34
N LEU A 77 35.82 -18.15 19.80
CA LEU A 77 36.18 -17.03 18.95
C LEU A 77 36.45 -17.58 17.54
N LEU A 78 35.97 -16.88 16.52
CA LEU A 78 36.16 -17.24 15.11
C LEU A 78 37.29 -16.40 14.53
N GLU A 79 38.18 -17.02 13.76
CA GLU A 79 39.31 -16.32 13.16
C GLU A 79 38.80 -15.23 12.20
N LYS A 80 39.45 -14.06 12.26
CA LYS A 80 38.99 -12.85 11.55
C LYS A 80 38.89 -13.11 10.05
N THR A 81 39.97 -13.54 9.39
CA THR A 81 39.97 -13.74 7.93
C THR A 81 38.91 -14.74 7.48
N TRP A 82 38.67 -15.79 8.27
CA TRP A 82 37.61 -16.76 8.00
C TRP A 82 36.23 -16.11 8.04
N VAL A 83 35.93 -15.31 9.08
CA VAL A 83 34.64 -14.60 9.20
C VAL A 83 34.45 -13.60 8.07
N GLU A 84 35.47 -12.81 7.75
CA GLU A 84 35.41 -11.80 6.69
C GLU A 84 35.24 -12.43 5.30
N ASN A 85 35.60 -13.70 5.12
CA ASN A 85 35.43 -14.44 3.86
C ASN A 85 34.13 -15.24 3.79
N ASN A 86 33.61 -15.72 4.93
CA ASN A 86 32.51 -16.69 4.97
C ASN A 86 31.18 -16.15 5.53
N ILE A 87 31.17 -14.96 6.14
CA ILE A 87 29.99 -14.40 6.78
C ILE A 87 29.62 -13.04 6.13
N PRO A 88 28.41 -12.90 5.58
CA PRO A 88 27.98 -11.65 4.97
C PRO A 88 27.99 -10.49 5.98
N GLY A 89 28.49 -9.33 5.56
CA GLY A 89 28.53 -8.11 6.36
C GLY A 89 29.78 -7.92 7.22
N PHE A 90 30.73 -8.86 7.22
CA PHE A 90 31.99 -8.76 7.96
C PHE A 90 33.22 -8.52 7.07
N GLY A 91 33.08 -8.52 5.75
CA GLY A 91 34.14 -8.20 4.78
C GLY A 91 33.57 -7.97 3.38
N ASN A 92 34.43 -7.89 2.36
CA ASN A 92 34.01 -7.79 0.96
C ASN A 92 33.76 -9.19 0.36
N ASN A 93 32.79 -9.92 0.92
CA ASN A 93 32.39 -11.24 0.43
C ASN A 93 30.97 -11.22 -0.17
N ASN A 94 30.73 -12.09 -1.16
CA ASN A 94 29.42 -12.27 -1.81
C ASN A 94 28.72 -13.55 -1.33
N VAL A 95 28.92 -13.94 -0.06
CA VAL A 95 28.35 -15.18 0.47
C VAL A 95 26.83 -15.06 0.56
N LYS A 96 26.11 -16.01 -0.05
CA LYS A 96 24.66 -16.12 0.11
C LYS A 96 24.33 -16.95 1.35
N LEU A 97 23.44 -16.44 2.18
CA LEU A 97 22.92 -17.20 3.32
C LEU A 97 21.92 -18.25 2.87
N ASP A 98 21.92 -19.39 3.55
CA ASP A 98 20.93 -20.46 3.33
C ASP A 98 19.51 -20.01 3.72
N LEU A 99 19.40 -19.05 4.65
CA LEU A 99 18.15 -18.48 5.14
C LEU A 99 18.27 -16.96 5.24
N GLU A 100 17.20 -16.27 4.86
CA GLU A 100 17.12 -14.82 4.93
C GLU A 100 16.46 -14.36 6.24
N MET A 101 16.78 -13.14 6.66
CA MET A 101 16.03 -12.47 7.73
C MET A 101 14.62 -12.14 7.24
N ALA A 102 13.64 -12.24 8.13
CA ALA A 102 12.28 -11.83 7.81
C ALA A 102 12.26 -10.35 7.40
N PRO A 103 11.53 -9.97 6.33
CA PRO A 103 11.40 -8.58 5.93
C PRO A 103 10.79 -7.69 7.03
N PRO A 104 10.80 -6.35 6.86
CA PRO A 104 10.14 -5.44 7.79
C PRO A 104 8.66 -5.77 7.98
N LEU A 105 8.13 -5.48 9.18
CA LEU A 105 6.70 -5.59 9.47
C LEU A 105 5.92 -4.61 8.58
N LEU A 106 4.83 -5.08 7.98
CA LEU A 106 3.95 -4.29 7.13
C LEU A 106 2.60 -4.11 7.83
N GLU A 107 2.28 -2.88 8.19
CA GLU A 107 0.97 -2.52 8.74
C GLU A 107 -0.07 -2.43 7.62
N LEU A 108 -1.13 -3.23 7.75
CA LEU A 108 -2.28 -3.23 6.84
C LEU A 108 -3.41 -2.40 7.44
N LYS A 109 -4.17 -1.71 6.58
CA LYS A 109 -5.43 -1.06 6.98
C LYS A 109 -6.48 -2.11 7.29
N ASP A 110 -7.44 -1.79 8.15
CA ASP A 110 -8.53 -2.69 8.53
C ASP A 110 -9.39 -3.18 7.33
N GLU A 111 -9.45 -2.38 6.27
CA GLU A 111 -10.09 -2.71 4.99
C GLU A 111 -9.33 -3.78 4.19
N GLU A 112 -8.02 -3.90 4.41
CA GLU A 112 -7.11 -4.81 3.71
C GLU A 112 -6.94 -6.14 4.44
N LYS A 113 -7.44 -6.25 5.68
CA LYS A 113 -7.33 -7.45 6.52
C LYS A 113 -8.47 -8.43 6.27
N PHE A 114 -8.21 -9.71 6.53
CA PHE A 114 -9.24 -10.74 6.52
C PHE A 114 -10.24 -10.52 7.65
N LYS A 115 -11.49 -10.91 7.41
CA LYS A 115 -12.57 -10.84 8.39
C LYS A 115 -13.18 -12.21 8.60
N ASP A 116 -13.51 -12.52 9.86
CA ASP A 116 -14.17 -13.77 10.24
C ASP A 116 -15.66 -13.79 9.82
N GLU A 117 -16.38 -14.81 10.27
CA GLU A 117 -17.83 -14.92 10.01
C GLU A 117 -18.63 -13.73 10.56
N LYS A 118 -18.22 -13.21 11.72
CA LYS A 118 -18.87 -12.14 12.48
C LYS A 118 -18.43 -10.74 12.03
N GLY A 119 -17.49 -10.65 11.08
CA GLY A 119 -16.95 -9.39 10.57
C GLY A 119 -15.78 -8.84 11.38
N ASN A 120 -15.27 -9.59 12.37
CA ASN A 120 -14.09 -9.19 13.14
C ASN A 120 -12.83 -9.38 12.30
N ILE A 121 -11.89 -8.48 12.49
CA ILE A 121 -10.58 -8.53 11.84
C ILE A 121 -9.79 -9.73 12.35
N VAL A 122 -9.24 -10.50 11.42
CA VAL A 122 -8.27 -11.56 11.71
C VAL A 122 -6.87 -10.99 11.54
N GLU A 123 -6.14 -10.86 12.64
CA GLU A 123 -4.77 -10.37 12.64
C GLU A 123 -3.81 -11.45 12.12
N ILE A 124 -3.09 -11.10 11.05
CA ILE A 124 -2.03 -11.93 10.46
C ILE A 124 -0.79 -11.06 10.37
N GLU A 125 0.30 -11.47 11.03
CA GLU A 125 1.58 -10.81 10.84
C GLU A 125 1.96 -10.82 9.35
N THR A 126 1.98 -9.63 8.76
CA THR A 126 2.31 -9.41 7.36
C THR A 126 3.64 -8.68 7.27
N ARG A 127 4.52 -9.11 6.38
CA ARG A 127 5.87 -8.56 6.21
C ARG A 127 6.17 -8.27 4.74
N GLY A 128 7.10 -7.35 4.52
CA GLY A 128 7.61 -6.99 3.20
C GLY A 128 6.97 -5.73 2.62
N ILE A 129 6.70 -5.72 1.32
CA ILE A 129 6.20 -4.54 0.57
C ILE A 129 4.90 -4.94 -0.13
N LYS A 130 3.95 -3.99 -0.28
CA LYS A 130 2.65 -4.17 -0.98
C LYS A 130 2.80 -4.44 -2.49
N THR A 131 3.41 -5.59 -2.81
CA THR A 131 3.60 -6.14 -4.15
C THR A 131 3.38 -7.65 -4.06
N VAL A 132 2.87 -8.27 -5.13
CA VAL A 132 2.50 -9.69 -5.15
C VAL A 132 3.68 -10.60 -4.78
N ASP A 133 4.89 -10.27 -5.23
CA ASP A 133 6.08 -11.11 -5.07
C ASP A 133 6.86 -10.86 -3.77
N SER A 134 6.62 -9.72 -3.10
CA SER A 134 7.40 -9.30 -1.92
C SER A 134 6.57 -9.13 -0.66
N ILE A 135 5.33 -9.65 -0.64
CA ILE A 135 4.48 -9.71 0.55
C ILE A 135 4.45 -11.13 1.13
N TYR A 136 4.56 -11.22 2.46
CA TYR A 136 4.68 -12.47 3.19
C TYR A 136 3.74 -12.50 4.39
N PHE A 137 3.04 -13.63 4.58
CA PHE A 137 2.04 -13.83 5.63
C PHE A 137 2.51 -14.90 6.60
N TYR A 138 2.52 -14.59 7.90
CA TYR A 138 3.05 -15.51 8.90
C TYR A 138 2.23 -16.80 8.99
N GLY A 139 2.89 -17.94 8.75
CA GLY A 139 2.22 -19.23 8.61
C GLY A 139 1.46 -19.66 9.86
N LYS A 140 1.93 -19.32 11.06
CA LYS A 140 1.23 -19.66 12.32
C LYS A 140 -0.04 -18.85 12.55
N ASP A 141 -0.12 -17.62 12.04
CA ASP A 141 -1.37 -16.86 12.12
C ASP A 141 -2.36 -17.35 11.06
N VAL A 142 -1.88 -17.76 9.88
CA VAL A 142 -2.72 -18.44 8.87
C VAL A 142 -3.23 -19.79 9.37
N GLU A 143 -2.39 -20.55 10.10
CA GLU A 143 -2.76 -21.79 10.79
C GLU A 143 -3.95 -21.56 11.74
N LYS A 144 -3.88 -20.51 12.57
CA LYS A 144 -4.99 -20.11 13.46
C LYS A 144 -6.22 -19.65 12.68
N MET A 145 -6.03 -18.81 11.65
CA MET A 145 -7.13 -18.27 10.83
C MET A 145 -7.98 -19.38 10.20
N LEU A 146 -7.33 -20.43 9.71
CA LEU A 146 -7.99 -21.52 8.98
C LEU A 146 -8.17 -22.79 9.82
N GLU A 147 -7.95 -22.69 11.13
CA GLU A 147 -8.06 -23.81 12.08
C GLU A 147 -7.28 -25.06 11.62
N LEU A 148 -6.05 -24.85 11.14
CA LEU A 148 -5.18 -25.91 10.65
C LEU A 148 -4.46 -26.57 11.84
N GLU A 149 -4.32 -27.90 11.82
CA GLU A 149 -3.54 -28.62 12.83
C GLU A 149 -2.05 -28.24 12.77
N CYS A 150 -1.48 -28.23 11.56
CA CYS A 150 -0.10 -27.84 11.33
C CYS A 150 0.08 -27.39 9.87
N ILE A 151 0.39 -26.11 9.66
CA ILE A 151 0.60 -25.62 8.29
C ILE A 151 1.85 -26.24 7.65
N THR A 152 2.85 -26.57 8.45
CA THR A 152 4.13 -27.14 7.99
C THR A 152 3.90 -28.51 7.35
N ASP A 153 3.04 -29.33 7.95
CA ASP A 153 2.73 -30.67 7.44
C ASP A 153 2.02 -30.57 6.08
N ILE A 154 1.11 -29.61 5.91
CA ILE A 154 0.43 -29.35 4.63
C ILE A 154 1.43 -28.92 3.53
N LEU A 155 2.42 -28.09 3.89
CA LEU A 155 3.41 -27.56 2.96
C LEU A 155 4.50 -28.58 2.57
N HIS A 156 4.79 -29.54 3.45
CA HIS A 156 5.82 -30.57 3.27
C HIS A 156 5.28 -31.97 2.97
N ASP A 157 3.96 -32.16 2.95
CA ASP A 157 3.36 -33.44 2.56
C ASP A 157 3.90 -33.87 1.17
N PRO A 158 4.31 -35.14 0.99
CA PRO A 158 4.88 -35.60 -0.29
C PRO A 158 3.94 -35.46 -1.49
N THR A 159 2.63 -35.43 -1.26
CA THR A 159 1.60 -35.22 -2.29
C THR A 159 1.27 -33.74 -2.50
N SER A 160 1.79 -32.88 -1.63
CA SER A 160 1.63 -31.43 -1.70
C SER A 160 2.29 -30.87 -2.95
N LYS A 161 1.56 -29.98 -3.63
CA LYS A 161 2.09 -29.21 -4.77
C LYS A 161 2.59 -27.82 -4.35
N TYR A 162 2.79 -27.61 -3.06
CA TYR A 162 3.42 -26.39 -2.55
C TYR A 162 4.93 -26.45 -2.81
N VAL A 163 5.51 -25.29 -3.13
CA VAL A 163 6.88 -25.20 -3.63
C VAL A 163 7.57 -24.05 -2.89
N VAL A 164 8.74 -24.32 -2.34
CA VAL A 164 9.59 -23.33 -1.66
C VAL A 164 9.92 -22.19 -2.64
N ASN A 165 9.94 -20.96 -2.15
CA ASN A 165 10.15 -19.70 -2.90
C ASN A 165 9.08 -19.34 -3.95
N ILE A 166 8.09 -20.21 -4.21
CA ILE A 166 6.93 -19.89 -5.07
C ILE A 166 5.67 -19.71 -4.24
N HIS A 167 5.43 -20.63 -3.31
CA HIS A 167 4.23 -20.63 -2.49
C HIS A 167 4.55 -20.21 -1.04
N TYR A 168 5.70 -20.60 -0.52
CA TYR A 168 6.13 -20.22 0.83
C TYR A 168 7.64 -19.99 0.89
N LYS A 169 8.08 -19.20 1.85
CA LYS A 169 9.50 -18.93 2.10
C LYS A 169 9.77 -19.00 3.60
N ASN A 170 10.94 -19.53 3.93
CA ASN A 170 11.39 -19.64 5.32
C ASN A 170 12.31 -18.47 5.64
N PHE A 171 11.98 -17.78 6.72
CA PHE A 171 12.75 -16.64 7.21
C PHE A 171 13.19 -16.86 8.64
N ILE A 172 14.12 -16.03 9.09
CA ILE A 172 14.50 -15.93 10.49
C ILE A 172 13.83 -14.70 11.07
N ARG A 173 12.90 -14.92 12.00
CA ARG A 173 12.13 -13.86 12.65
C ARG A 173 12.99 -13.16 13.71
N ASN A 174 13.27 -11.88 13.50
CA ASN A 174 13.92 -11.02 14.50
C ASN A 174 12.88 -10.36 15.43
N SER A 175 13.29 -10.06 16.66
CA SER A 175 12.51 -9.20 17.56
C SER A 175 12.77 -7.74 17.20
N GLN A 176 12.05 -7.22 16.21
CA GLN A 176 11.97 -5.78 15.97
C GLN A 176 10.64 -5.33 16.59
N GLY A 177 10.70 -4.66 17.74
CA GLY A 177 9.53 -4.14 18.47
C GLY A 177 9.30 -4.72 19.86
N SER A 178 8.57 -3.98 20.70
CA SER A 178 8.15 -4.32 22.07
C SER A 178 7.07 -5.40 22.06
N HIS A 179 7.41 -6.62 21.66
CA HIS A 179 6.53 -7.78 21.83
C HIS A 179 6.86 -8.50 23.15
N PRO A 180 5.84 -9.07 23.83
CA PRO A 180 6.02 -9.70 25.13
C PRO A 180 7.06 -10.83 25.05
N VAL A 181 7.88 -10.88 26.10
CA VAL A 181 9.12 -11.65 26.31
C VAL A 181 8.97 -13.20 26.18
N ALA A 182 7.82 -13.70 25.72
CA ALA A 182 7.44 -15.12 25.76
C ALA A 182 7.29 -15.82 24.39
N ASP A 183 7.47 -15.15 23.25
CA ASP A 183 7.35 -15.82 21.95
C ASP A 183 8.61 -16.63 21.63
N ARG A 184 8.51 -17.97 21.74
CA ARG A 184 9.61 -18.91 21.52
C ARG A 184 10.06 -19.04 20.06
N THR A 185 9.43 -18.31 19.13
CA THR A 185 9.73 -18.37 17.68
C THR A 185 10.81 -17.38 17.22
N PHE A 186 11.25 -16.44 18.07
CA PHE A 186 12.34 -15.53 17.74
C PHE A 186 13.66 -16.26 17.50
N ASN A 187 14.42 -15.82 16.49
CA ASN A 187 15.67 -16.44 16.01
C ASN A 187 15.51 -17.91 15.57
N ARG A 188 14.29 -18.35 15.27
CA ARG A 188 14.02 -19.65 14.65
C ARG A 188 13.62 -19.46 13.19
N GLN A 189 13.86 -20.50 12.41
CA GLN A 189 13.28 -20.62 11.08
C GLN A 189 11.77 -20.69 11.22
N THR A 190 11.09 -19.74 10.57
CA THR A 190 9.63 -19.64 10.54
C THR A 190 9.15 -19.55 9.10
N THR A 191 8.03 -20.23 8.85
CA THR A 191 7.43 -20.29 7.52
C THR A 191 6.49 -19.11 7.30
N TYR A 192 6.66 -18.43 6.18
CA TYR A 192 5.72 -17.43 5.69
C TYR A 192 5.17 -17.87 4.34
N LEU A 193 3.87 -17.69 4.13
CA LEU A 193 3.26 -17.85 2.82
C LEU A 193 3.52 -16.62 1.97
N THR A 194 3.85 -16.83 0.70
CA THR A 194 3.75 -15.78 -0.32
C THR A 194 2.27 -15.49 -0.60
N TYR A 195 1.96 -14.38 -1.29
CA TYR A 195 0.59 -14.13 -1.74
C TYR A 195 0.02 -15.31 -2.54
N LYS A 196 0.80 -15.86 -3.48
CA LYS A 196 0.40 -17.01 -4.28
C LYS A 196 0.12 -18.26 -3.45
N GLY A 197 0.93 -18.53 -2.42
CA GLY A 197 0.70 -19.64 -1.50
C GLY A 197 -0.53 -19.47 -0.64
N LEU A 198 -0.77 -18.25 -0.14
CA LEU A 198 -1.96 -17.93 0.63
C LEU A 198 -3.23 -18.10 -0.21
N VAL A 199 -3.25 -17.53 -1.42
CA VAL A 199 -4.38 -17.68 -2.36
C VAL A 199 -4.61 -19.15 -2.67
N ARG A 200 -3.56 -19.93 -2.99
CA ARG A 200 -3.69 -21.37 -3.23
C ARG A 200 -4.34 -22.09 -2.05
N MET A 201 -3.96 -21.73 -0.83
CA MET A 201 -4.52 -22.31 0.38
C MET A 201 -6.00 -21.95 0.52
N LEU A 202 -6.34 -20.68 0.39
CA LEU A 202 -7.72 -20.22 0.48
C LEU A 202 -8.62 -20.81 -0.62
N ILE A 203 -8.11 -21.05 -1.83
CA ILE A 203 -8.89 -21.66 -2.93
C ILE A 203 -9.15 -23.16 -2.71
N THR A 204 -8.28 -23.87 -1.99
CA THR A 204 -8.37 -25.33 -1.84
C THR A 204 -8.97 -25.79 -0.52
N ARG A 205 -9.04 -24.91 0.48
CA ARG A 205 -9.57 -25.25 1.81
C ARG A 205 -11.07 -25.05 1.88
N ARG A 206 -11.75 -25.97 2.55
CA ARG A 206 -13.15 -25.86 2.95
C ARG A 206 -13.20 -25.26 4.34
N HIS A 207 -13.40 -23.95 4.42
CA HIS A 207 -13.47 -23.22 5.68
C HIS A 207 -14.26 -21.93 5.43
N PRO A 208 -15.11 -21.46 6.34
CA PRO A 208 -15.97 -20.30 6.05
C PRO A 208 -15.23 -19.03 5.62
N ILE A 209 -14.05 -18.76 6.21
CA ILE A 209 -13.18 -17.65 5.78
C ILE A 209 -12.65 -17.87 4.36
N ALA A 210 -12.28 -19.11 4.02
CA ALA A 210 -11.81 -19.50 2.70
C ALA A 210 -12.94 -19.44 1.67
N ASP A 211 -14.14 -19.88 2.02
CA ASP A 211 -15.33 -19.85 1.17
C ASP A 211 -15.74 -18.40 0.84
N LYS A 212 -15.76 -17.50 1.85
CA LYS A 212 -15.97 -16.06 1.61
C LYS A 212 -14.93 -15.47 0.66
N PHE A 213 -13.67 -15.86 0.80
CA PHE A 213 -12.61 -15.44 -0.10
C PHE A 213 -12.80 -15.99 -1.52
N GLN A 214 -13.14 -17.28 -1.65
CA GLN A 214 -13.44 -17.94 -2.93
C GLN A 214 -14.61 -17.25 -3.65
N ASP A 215 -15.72 -17.01 -2.95
CA ASP A 215 -16.89 -16.30 -3.49
C ASP A 215 -16.54 -14.90 -3.96
N TRP A 216 -15.76 -14.17 -3.16
CA TRP A 216 -15.27 -12.85 -3.54
C TRP A 216 -14.39 -12.93 -4.80
N CYS A 217 -13.44 -13.86 -4.87
CA CYS A 217 -12.58 -14.07 -6.03
C CYS A 217 -13.39 -14.43 -7.27
N PHE A 218 -14.26 -15.44 -7.20
CA PHE A 218 -15.04 -15.90 -8.33
C PHE A 218 -15.98 -14.82 -8.85
N LYS A 219 -16.68 -14.11 -7.95
CA LYS A 219 -17.54 -12.98 -8.33
C LYS A 219 -16.73 -11.87 -8.99
N THR A 220 -15.59 -11.50 -8.42
CA THR A 220 -14.72 -10.44 -8.97
C THR A 220 -14.20 -10.81 -10.36
N ILE A 221 -13.62 -12.01 -10.51
CA ILE A 221 -13.06 -12.48 -11.78
C ILE A 221 -14.17 -12.63 -12.83
N PHE A 222 -15.30 -13.22 -12.46
CA PHE A 222 -16.46 -13.35 -13.35
C PHE A 222 -16.96 -11.97 -13.81
N THR A 223 -17.14 -11.02 -12.90
CA THR A 223 -17.58 -9.66 -13.25
C THR A 223 -16.61 -8.99 -14.20
N VAL A 224 -15.29 -9.11 -13.97
CA VAL A 224 -14.27 -8.52 -14.86
C VAL A 224 -14.27 -9.18 -16.25
N GLN A 225 -14.31 -10.52 -16.30
CA GLN A 225 -14.17 -11.27 -17.55
C GLN A 225 -15.47 -11.29 -18.37
N MET A 226 -16.58 -11.64 -17.72
CA MET A 226 -17.86 -11.98 -18.36
C MET A 226 -19.05 -11.11 -17.90
N GLY A 227 -18.87 -10.27 -16.88
CA GLY A 227 -19.96 -9.46 -16.33
C GLY A 227 -20.49 -8.41 -17.31
N TYR A 228 -21.73 -7.99 -17.09
CA TYR A 228 -22.30 -6.84 -17.79
C TYR A 228 -21.57 -5.54 -17.43
N GLN A 229 -21.62 -4.55 -18.31
CA GLN A 229 -20.93 -3.26 -18.08
C GLN A 229 -21.35 -2.59 -16.77
N GLU A 230 -22.64 -2.63 -16.42
CA GLU A 230 -23.12 -2.07 -15.16
C GLU A 230 -22.46 -2.72 -13.92
N ASP A 231 -22.24 -4.03 -13.96
CA ASP A 231 -21.61 -4.76 -12.86
C ASP A 231 -20.09 -4.49 -12.81
N LYS A 232 -19.45 -4.28 -13.96
CA LYS A 232 -18.06 -3.82 -14.03
C LYS A 232 -17.89 -2.42 -13.44
N ILE A 233 -18.84 -1.52 -13.70
CA ILE A 233 -18.87 -0.16 -13.12
C ILE A 233 -19.06 -0.24 -11.60
N LYS A 234 -20.02 -1.04 -11.12
CA LYS A 234 -20.25 -1.27 -9.67
C LYS A 234 -18.99 -1.80 -8.99
N LEU A 235 -18.34 -2.79 -9.59
CA LEU A 235 -17.11 -3.36 -9.06
C LEU A 235 -15.98 -2.32 -9.01
N SER A 236 -15.81 -1.54 -10.08
CA SER A 236 -14.77 -0.49 -10.17
C SER A 236 -14.99 0.60 -9.12
N SER A 237 -16.24 1.04 -8.94
CA SER A 237 -16.64 1.96 -7.87
C SER A 237 -16.28 1.42 -6.49
N LYS A 238 -16.58 0.15 -6.21
CA LYS A 238 -16.23 -0.51 -4.95
C LYS A 238 -14.71 -0.61 -4.73
N LEU A 239 -13.94 -0.97 -5.76
CA LEU A 239 -12.48 -1.11 -5.66
C LEU A 239 -11.77 0.22 -5.46
N LEU A 240 -12.28 1.29 -6.08
CA LEU A 240 -11.71 2.64 -6.01
C LEU A 240 -12.24 3.46 -4.83
N GLY A 241 -13.26 2.97 -4.12
CA GLY A 241 -13.91 3.70 -3.04
C GLY A 241 -14.59 4.99 -3.49
N CYS A 242 -15.09 5.04 -4.73
CA CYS A 242 -15.71 6.23 -5.31
C CYS A 242 -17.15 5.95 -5.75
N ASP A 243 -17.97 7.00 -5.85
CA ASP A 243 -19.38 6.86 -6.20
C ASP A 243 -19.57 6.24 -7.60
N ILE A 244 -20.59 5.37 -7.72
CA ILE A 244 -20.88 4.65 -8.96
C ILE A 244 -21.18 5.60 -10.12
N ASN A 245 -21.81 6.76 -9.85
CA ASN A 245 -22.13 7.73 -10.89
C ASN A 245 -20.88 8.47 -11.37
N ASN A 246 -19.85 8.64 -10.52
CA ASN A 246 -18.58 9.20 -10.95
C ASN A 246 -17.84 8.25 -11.92
N VAL A 247 -17.82 6.95 -11.61
CA VAL A 247 -17.23 5.93 -12.49
C VAL A 247 -18.03 5.79 -13.78
N LYS A 248 -19.36 5.77 -13.67
CA LYS A 248 -20.28 5.74 -14.82
C LYS A 248 -20.13 6.98 -15.69
N SER A 249 -20.03 8.17 -15.11
CA SER A 249 -19.80 9.43 -15.83
C SER A 249 -18.44 9.43 -16.53
N PHE A 250 -17.39 8.95 -15.87
CA PHE A 250 -16.07 8.79 -16.48
C PHE A 250 -16.08 7.80 -17.65
N LEU A 251 -16.73 6.64 -17.52
CA LEU A 251 -16.79 5.64 -18.59
C LEU A 251 -17.79 6.01 -19.70
N ASN A 252 -18.94 6.61 -19.34
CA ASN A 252 -19.96 7.11 -20.26
C ASN A 252 -19.58 8.44 -20.92
N SER A 253 -18.54 9.13 -20.43
CA SER A 253 -17.91 10.20 -21.20
C SER A 253 -17.43 9.67 -22.57
N GLY A 254 -17.31 8.35 -22.74
CA GLY A 254 -17.77 7.66 -23.94
C GLY A 254 -17.21 8.25 -25.22
N VAL A 255 -15.89 8.38 -25.34
CA VAL A 255 -15.28 8.84 -26.59
C VAL A 255 -14.58 7.65 -27.24
N GLN A 256 -15.32 6.88 -28.03
CA GLN A 256 -14.66 5.95 -28.95
C GLN A 256 -14.80 6.38 -30.41
N ASP A 257 -15.94 6.92 -30.86
CA ASP A 257 -16.11 7.28 -32.27
C ASP A 257 -16.77 8.66 -32.45
N TYR A 258 -16.14 9.73 -31.97
CA TYR A 258 -16.50 11.05 -32.45
C TYR A 258 -15.27 11.95 -32.61
N SER A 259 -15.32 12.71 -33.68
CA SER A 259 -14.42 13.80 -34.02
C SER A 259 -14.30 14.79 -32.86
N VAL A 260 -13.10 14.88 -32.29
CA VAL A 260 -12.81 15.75 -31.15
C VAL A 260 -11.65 16.68 -31.43
N LEU A 261 -11.75 17.88 -30.87
CA LEU A 261 -10.61 18.75 -30.61
C LEU A 261 -10.15 18.51 -29.17
N TYR A 262 -8.85 18.32 -28.95
CA TYR A 262 -8.30 17.96 -27.65
C TYR A 262 -7.12 18.83 -27.22
N LEU A 263 -6.86 18.83 -25.92
CA LEU A 263 -5.68 19.38 -25.27
C LEU A 263 -5.13 18.35 -24.27
N ILE A 264 -3.89 17.92 -24.48
CA ILE A 264 -3.19 16.94 -23.66
C ILE A 264 -2.03 17.64 -22.95
N TYR A 265 -1.96 17.49 -21.65
CA TYR A 265 -0.82 17.88 -20.85
C TYR A 265 0.32 16.87 -21.02
N ILE A 266 1.56 17.35 -21.11
CA ILE A 266 2.76 16.50 -21.28
C ILE A 266 3.63 16.52 -20.03
N GLY A 267 3.92 17.71 -19.49
CA GLY A 267 4.88 17.90 -18.39
C GLY A 267 5.16 19.38 -18.15
N LYS A 268 5.96 19.68 -17.12
CA LYS A 268 6.44 21.04 -16.84
C LYS A 268 7.66 21.39 -17.70
N VAL A 269 7.85 22.66 -18.00
CA VAL A 269 9.00 23.16 -18.77
C VAL A 269 10.31 22.73 -18.13
N LYS A 270 10.47 22.86 -16.80
CA LYS A 270 11.71 22.47 -16.10
C LYS A 270 12.14 21.02 -16.30
N ASP A 271 11.19 20.13 -16.55
CA ASP A 271 11.43 18.70 -16.73
C ASP A 271 11.70 18.35 -18.20
N LEU A 272 11.20 19.18 -19.12
CA LEU A 272 11.21 18.93 -20.56
C LEU A 272 12.18 19.81 -21.35
N SER A 273 12.69 20.91 -20.78
CA SER A 273 13.51 21.90 -21.48
C SER A 273 14.81 21.33 -22.05
N TYR A 274 15.40 20.32 -21.42
CA TYR A 274 16.58 19.62 -21.93
C TYR A 274 16.27 18.54 -22.98
N GLN A 275 15.00 18.28 -23.24
CA GLN A 275 14.53 17.15 -24.05
C GLN A 275 13.70 17.58 -25.26
N ILE A 276 13.12 18.78 -25.22
CA ILE A 276 12.28 19.36 -26.27
C ILE A 276 12.79 20.78 -26.59
N GLU A 277 13.24 20.95 -27.83
CA GLU A 277 13.70 22.23 -28.39
C GLU A 277 12.57 23.29 -28.40
N GLY A 278 12.91 24.56 -28.17
CA GLY A 278 11.97 25.69 -28.13
C GLY A 278 11.40 26.00 -26.74
N LEU A 279 11.87 25.28 -25.71
CA LEU A 279 11.49 25.48 -24.31
C LEU A 279 12.55 26.21 -23.47
N GLU A 280 13.73 26.49 -24.05
CA GLU A 280 14.89 27.02 -23.34
C GLU A 280 14.61 28.40 -22.72
N ASP A 281 13.85 29.24 -23.44
CA ASP A 281 13.51 30.61 -23.02
C ASP A 281 12.15 30.71 -22.31
N LYS A 282 11.48 29.58 -22.04
CA LYS A 282 10.16 29.54 -21.40
C LYS A 282 10.28 29.43 -19.87
N ASN A 283 9.25 29.90 -19.16
CA ASN A 283 9.25 29.84 -17.70
C ASN A 283 9.27 28.39 -17.21
N PRO A 284 10.23 27.98 -16.35
CA PRO A 284 10.36 26.61 -15.87
C PRO A 284 9.12 26.04 -15.15
N GLU A 285 8.29 26.90 -14.55
CA GLU A 285 7.06 26.49 -13.85
C GLU A 285 5.82 26.44 -14.74
N ASP A 286 5.93 26.84 -16.01
CA ASP A 286 4.84 26.69 -16.97
C ASP A 286 4.70 25.23 -17.42
N PHE A 287 3.53 24.95 -17.99
CA PHE A 287 3.14 23.61 -18.41
C PHE A 287 3.15 23.52 -19.93
N VAL A 288 3.63 22.39 -20.44
CA VAL A 288 3.69 22.06 -21.86
C VAL A 288 2.47 21.21 -22.22
N PHE A 289 1.73 21.66 -23.22
CA PHE A 289 0.57 20.96 -23.74
C PHE A 289 0.72 20.68 -25.23
N LYS A 290 0.01 19.64 -25.68
CA LYS A 290 -0.23 19.34 -27.09
C LYS A 290 -1.71 19.52 -27.39
N TYR A 291 -2.00 20.34 -28.39
CA TYR A 291 -3.35 20.40 -28.96
C TYR A 291 -3.41 19.57 -30.25
N GLY A 292 -4.64 19.29 -30.68
CA GLY A 292 -4.90 18.71 -32.00
C GLY A 292 -6.32 18.17 -32.09
N TYR A 293 -6.62 17.48 -33.18
CA TYR A 293 -7.90 16.80 -33.37
C TYR A 293 -7.75 15.33 -33.76
N THR A 294 -8.82 14.55 -33.58
CA THR A 294 -8.88 13.12 -33.97
C THR A 294 -10.33 12.64 -34.02
N SER A 295 -10.64 11.66 -34.86
CA SER A 295 -11.92 10.93 -34.85
C SER A 295 -11.94 9.76 -33.86
N ASP A 296 -10.76 9.28 -33.47
CA ASP A 296 -10.55 8.28 -32.41
C ASP A 296 -9.62 8.86 -31.35
N LEU A 297 -10.17 9.23 -30.19
CA LEU A 297 -9.42 9.79 -29.08
C LEU A 297 -8.58 8.73 -28.35
N SER A 298 -9.07 7.50 -28.26
CA SER A 298 -8.42 6.41 -27.55
C SER A 298 -7.11 6.01 -28.24
N GLN A 299 -7.17 5.74 -29.54
CA GLN A 299 -5.99 5.40 -30.34
C GLN A 299 -5.00 6.57 -30.35
N ARG A 300 -5.49 7.81 -30.43
CA ARG A 300 -4.64 9.01 -30.41
C ARG A 300 -3.90 9.19 -29.08
N ILE A 301 -4.57 8.99 -27.95
CA ILE A 301 -3.93 9.05 -26.63
C ILE A 301 -2.86 7.95 -26.52
N GLN A 302 -3.14 6.73 -27.01
CA GLN A 302 -2.16 5.65 -27.01
C GLN A 302 -0.93 5.97 -27.87
N ALA A 303 -1.13 6.53 -29.07
CA ALA A 303 -0.04 6.95 -29.94
C ALA A 303 0.81 8.06 -29.29
N HIS A 304 0.17 9.05 -28.67
CA HIS A 304 0.88 10.11 -27.93
C HIS A 304 1.63 9.56 -26.72
N LYS A 305 1.02 8.62 -25.98
CA LYS A 305 1.69 7.96 -24.85
C LYS A 305 2.98 7.28 -25.30
N GLN A 306 2.95 6.54 -26.41
CA GLN A 306 4.16 5.91 -26.98
C GLN A 306 5.18 6.94 -27.49
N LYS A 307 4.72 8.06 -28.05
CA LYS A 307 5.58 9.12 -28.58
C LYS A 307 6.32 9.85 -27.46
N PHE A 308 5.59 10.29 -26.43
CA PHE A 308 6.10 11.13 -25.36
C PHE A 308 6.69 10.35 -24.17
N SER A 309 6.39 9.05 -24.02
CA SER A 309 7.03 8.20 -22.99
C SER A 309 8.55 8.05 -23.15
N LYS A 310 9.10 8.50 -24.28
CA LYS A 310 10.55 8.55 -24.52
C LYS A 310 11.24 9.62 -23.67
N PHE A 311 10.49 10.62 -23.23
CA PHE A 311 11.00 11.70 -22.41
C PHE A 311 10.88 11.34 -20.93
N LYS A 312 11.89 11.71 -20.13
CA LYS A 312 11.86 11.55 -18.68
C LYS A 312 10.89 12.55 -18.07
N ASN A 313 10.21 12.13 -17.00
CA ASN A 313 9.28 12.95 -16.20
C ASN A 313 8.05 13.48 -16.96
N THR A 314 7.63 12.82 -18.04
CA THR A 314 6.33 13.12 -18.67
C THR A 314 5.17 12.48 -17.91
N ASN A 315 4.09 13.24 -17.74
CA ASN A 315 2.83 12.73 -17.23
C ASN A 315 1.71 13.14 -18.17
N LEU A 316 1.36 12.25 -19.11
CA LEU A 316 0.32 12.54 -20.09
C LEU A 316 -1.05 12.49 -19.44
N SER A 317 -1.77 13.60 -19.46
CA SER A 317 -3.16 13.67 -19.03
C SER A 317 -4.02 14.44 -20.02
N LEU A 318 -5.22 13.95 -20.27
CA LEU A 318 -6.21 14.64 -21.10
C LEU A 318 -6.81 15.79 -20.28
N VAL A 319 -6.58 17.03 -20.70
CA VAL A 319 -7.00 18.24 -19.97
C VAL A 319 -8.35 18.75 -20.45
N SER A 320 -8.57 18.70 -21.75
CA SER A 320 -9.84 19.08 -22.38
C SER A 320 -10.03 18.31 -23.66
N HIS A 321 -11.28 17.96 -23.95
CA HIS A 321 -11.72 17.45 -25.24
C HIS A 321 -13.15 17.93 -25.47
N ILE A 322 -13.46 18.25 -26.72
CA ILE A 322 -14.79 18.72 -27.13
C ILE A 322 -15.19 18.03 -28.44
N PRO A 323 -16.46 17.60 -28.58
CA PRO A 323 -16.97 17.09 -29.84
C PRO A 323 -17.06 18.21 -30.88
N ILE A 324 -16.52 17.97 -32.07
CA ILE A 324 -16.64 18.84 -33.24
C ILE A 324 -17.18 17.99 -34.39
N ASP A 325 -18.06 18.56 -35.22
CA ASP A 325 -18.50 17.88 -36.44
C ASP A 325 -17.29 17.55 -37.30
N GLU A 326 -17.19 16.31 -37.78
CA GLU A 326 -16.05 15.83 -38.58
C GLU A 326 -15.73 16.75 -39.76
N LYS A 327 -16.78 17.35 -40.37
CA LYS A 327 -16.62 18.29 -41.48
C LYS A 327 -15.83 19.55 -41.10
N TYR A 328 -15.89 19.96 -39.83
CA TYR A 328 -15.31 21.21 -39.35
C TYR A 328 -14.05 21.05 -38.48
N LEU A 329 -13.51 19.83 -38.35
CA LEU A 329 -12.37 19.56 -37.48
C LEU A 329 -11.13 20.39 -37.82
N SER A 330 -10.81 20.47 -39.12
CA SER A 330 -9.62 21.18 -39.56
C SER A 330 -9.77 22.69 -39.37
N GLU A 331 -10.94 23.27 -39.65
CA GLU A 331 -11.17 24.70 -39.39
C GLU A 331 -11.15 25.02 -37.90
N ALA A 332 -11.73 24.16 -37.06
CA ALA A 332 -11.71 24.31 -35.61
C ALA A 332 -10.29 24.26 -35.02
N GLU A 333 -9.42 23.37 -35.52
CA GLU A 333 -8.02 23.33 -35.11
C GLU A 333 -7.25 24.58 -35.57
N VAL A 334 -7.51 25.07 -36.78
CA VAL A 334 -6.87 26.29 -37.29
C VAL A 334 -7.26 27.50 -36.43
N GLU A 335 -8.52 27.65 -36.04
CA GLU A 335 -8.95 28.73 -35.14
C GLU A 335 -8.33 28.60 -33.75
N LEU A 336 -8.22 27.36 -33.22
CA LEU A 336 -7.53 27.12 -31.97
C LEU A 336 -6.05 27.50 -32.07
N LYS A 337 -5.38 27.12 -33.16
CA LYS A 337 -3.98 27.48 -33.43
C LYS A 337 -3.80 28.99 -33.52
N GLN A 338 -4.63 29.69 -34.28
CA GLN A 338 -4.61 31.15 -34.40
C GLN A 338 -4.79 31.83 -33.04
N THR A 339 -5.65 31.25 -32.19
CA THR A 339 -5.84 31.76 -30.84
C THR A 339 -4.57 31.60 -30.01
N PHE A 340 -3.93 30.43 -30.01
CA PHE A 340 -2.65 30.24 -29.32
C PHE A 340 -1.53 31.14 -29.87
N GLN A 341 -1.52 31.42 -31.18
CA GLN A 341 -0.60 32.37 -31.80
C GLN A 341 -0.82 33.80 -31.28
N SER A 342 -2.08 34.24 -31.19
CA SER A 342 -2.42 35.59 -30.71
C SER A 342 -1.98 35.85 -29.26
N PHE A 343 -1.85 34.79 -28.46
CA PHE A 343 -1.36 34.86 -27.09
C PHE A 343 0.13 34.50 -26.94
N GLU A 344 0.84 34.27 -28.06
CA GLU A 344 2.28 33.92 -28.07
C GLU A 344 2.63 32.64 -27.28
N TYR A 345 1.66 31.71 -27.17
CA TYR A 345 1.85 30.46 -26.43
C TYR A 345 2.38 29.31 -27.28
N ILE A 346 2.45 29.46 -28.61
CA ILE A 346 3.02 28.43 -29.47
C ILE A 346 4.51 28.27 -29.19
N ILE A 347 4.94 27.02 -29.09
CA ILE A 347 6.35 26.66 -29.05
C ILE A 347 6.80 26.47 -30.51
N ASP A 348 7.82 27.22 -30.92
CA ASP A 348 8.46 27.01 -32.21
C ASP A 348 9.36 25.78 -32.10
N ASN A 349 8.89 24.64 -32.63
CA ASN A 349 9.60 23.39 -32.58
C ASN A 349 9.60 22.72 -33.97
N PRO A 350 10.77 22.34 -34.52
CA PRO A 350 10.89 21.82 -35.89
C PRO A 350 10.23 20.44 -36.09
N ILE A 351 9.97 19.70 -35.00
CA ILE A 351 9.38 18.36 -35.02
C ILE A 351 7.90 18.38 -34.63
N TYR A 352 7.49 19.35 -33.81
CA TYR A 352 6.17 19.39 -33.18
C TYR A 352 5.48 20.76 -33.33
N ASN A 353 4.72 20.93 -34.42
CA ASN A 353 4.04 22.20 -34.76
C ASN A 353 2.80 22.53 -33.89
N GLU A 354 2.46 21.66 -32.93
CA GLU A 354 1.20 21.64 -32.18
C GLU A 354 1.45 21.67 -30.67
N LEU A 355 2.59 22.22 -30.25
CA LEU A 355 2.94 22.40 -28.84
C LEU A 355 2.67 23.83 -28.39
N VAL A 356 2.16 23.95 -27.16
CA VAL A 356 1.92 25.23 -26.50
C VAL A 356 2.43 25.21 -25.07
N CYS A 357 2.88 26.37 -24.60
CA CYS A 357 3.39 26.58 -23.25
C CYS A 357 2.65 27.73 -22.58
N PHE A 358 2.02 27.45 -21.44
CA PHE A 358 1.41 28.48 -20.61
C PHE A 358 1.21 28.01 -19.17
N ASN A 359 0.94 28.97 -18.29
CA ASN A 359 0.67 28.71 -16.88
C ASN A 359 -0.71 28.07 -16.64
N GLU A 360 -0.82 27.14 -15.69
CA GLU A 360 -2.07 26.44 -15.34
C GLU A 360 -3.25 27.39 -15.06
N ASN A 361 -2.98 28.58 -14.51
CA ASN A 361 -3.99 29.61 -14.26
C ASN A 361 -4.76 30.07 -15.51
N LYS A 362 -4.24 29.78 -16.71
CA LYS A 362 -4.90 30.09 -18.00
C LYS A 362 -5.85 28.99 -18.46
N LEU A 363 -5.85 27.81 -17.85
CA LEU A 363 -6.76 26.70 -18.22
C LEU A 363 -8.24 27.07 -18.19
N PRO A 364 -8.76 27.85 -17.21
CA PRO A 364 -10.16 28.27 -17.23
C PRO A 364 -10.53 29.12 -18.46
N LEU A 365 -9.60 29.95 -18.95
CA LEU A 365 -9.78 30.74 -20.16
C LEU A 365 -9.85 29.81 -21.38
N PHE A 366 -8.93 28.86 -21.49
CA PHE A 366 -8.94 27.91 -22.61
C PHE A 366 -10.14 26.97 -22.60
N LYS A 367 -10.63 26.55 -21.44
CA LYS A 367 -11.89 25.79 -21.36
C LYS A 367 -13.07 26.57 -21.94
N LYS A 368 -13.15 27.88 -21.68
CA LYS A 368 -14.17 28.75 -22.29
C LYS A 368 -13.99 28.86 -23.80
N LEU A 369 -12.74 29.05 -24.26
CA LEU A 369 -12.42 29.12 -25.68
C LEU A 369 -12.81 27.83 -26.41
N PHE A 370 -12.45 26.67 -25.87
CA PHE A 370 -12.85 25.36 -26.38
C PHE A 370 -14.38 25.27 -26.49
N LYS A 371 -15.13 25.73 -25.47
CA LYS A 371 -16.60 25.80 -25.57
C LYS A 371 -17.07 26.72 -26.71
N THR A 372 -16.49 27.90 -26.88
CA THR A 372 -16.86 28.81 -27.98
C THR A 372 -16.59 28.20 -29.37
N ILE A 373 -15.45 27.53 -29.55
CA ILE A 373 -15.13 26.82 -30.79
C ILE A 373 -16.11 25.66 -31.00
N CYS A 374 -16.43 24.92 -29.93
CA CYS A 374 -17.44 23.85 -29.93
C CYS A 374 -18.80 24.34 -30.42
N ASP A 375 -19.28 25.46 -29.87
CA ASP A 375 -20.59 26.03 -30.20
C ASP A 375 -20.65 26.53 -31.65
N LYS A 376 -19.53 27.07 -32.14
CA LYS A 376 -19.39 27.59 -33.51
C LYS A 376 -19.34 26.48 -34.56
N TYR A 377 -18.65 25.38 -34.26
CA TYR A 377 -18.44 24.24 -35.17
C TYR A 377 -19.25 22.99 -34.79
N ALA A 378 -20.33 23.19 -34.02
CA ALA A 378 -21.21 22.14 -33.53
C ALA A 378 -21.84 21.31 -34.64
N GLY A 379 -22.13 21.90 -35.81
CA GLY A 379 -22.70 21.21 -36.97
C GLY A 379 -23.87 20.28 -36.60
N ASN A 380 -23.79 19.02 -37.03
CA ASN A 380 -24.74 17.95 -36.70
C ASN A 380 -24.62 17.43 -35.26
N CYS A 381 -23.49 17.68 -34.58
CA CYS A 381 -23.27 17.32 -33.17
C CYS A 381 -24.06 18.19 -32.19
N LYS A 382 -24.74 19.25 -32.66
CA LYS A 382 -25.53 20.17 -31.83
C LYS A 382 -26.60 19.45 -30.98
N LYS A 383 -27.23 18.39 -31.51
CA LYS A 383 -28.21 17.58 -30.75
C LYS A 383 -27.56 16.83 -29.58
N LEU A 384 -26.38 16.25 -29.79
CA LEU A 384 -25.60 15.57 -28.76
C LEU A 384 -25.11 16.57 -27.69
N GLN A 385 -24.72 17.78 -28.11
CA GLN A 385 -24.32 18.86 -27.22
C GLN A 385 -25.49 19.34 -26.35
N ASP A 386 -26.67 19.56 -26.94
CA ASP A 386 -27.88 19.96 -26.22
C ASP A 386 -28.32 18.88 -25.21
N GLU A 387 -28.17 17.59 -25.54
CA GLU A 387 -28.45 16.49 -24.61
C GLU A 387 -27.45 16.40 -23.47
N LEU A 388 -26.15 16.58 -23.76
CA LEU A 388 -25.09 16.57 -22.75
C LEU A 388 -25.26 17.73 -21.75
N GLU A 389 -25.57 18.94 -22.24
CA GLU A 389 -25.80 20.11 -21.39
C GLU A 389 -27.08 19.95 -20.55
N LYS A 390 -28.16 19.41 -21.13
CA LYS A 390 -29.37 19.03 -20.36
C LYS A 390 -29.09 17.97 -19.30
N GLN A 391 -28.19 17.02 -19.56
CA GLN A 391 -27.83 15.98 -18.61
C GLN A 391 -26.97 16.53 -17.46
N GLN A 392 -26.00 17.40 -17.76
CA GLN A 392 -25.20 18.09 -16.74
C GLN A 392 -26.07 18.97 -15.84
N LEU A 393 -27.01 19.72 -16.43
CA LEU A 393 -27.95 20.56 -15.68
C LEU A 393 -28.88 19.74 -14.77
N ARG A 394 -29.37 18.58 -15.25
CA ARG A 394 -30.14 17.62 -14.44
C ARG A 394 -29.34 17.09 -13.26
N HIS A 395 -28.09 16.71 -13.50
CA HIS A 395 -27.22 16.19 -12.45
C HIS A 395 -26.91 17.25 -11.38
N GLU A 396 -26.70 18.51 -11.78
CA GLU A 396 -26.51 19.61 -10.82
C GLU A 396 -27.77 19.86 -9.97
N TYR A 397 -28.96 19.70 -10.55
CA TYR A 397 -30.22 19.80 -9.84
C TYR A 397 -30.41 18.65 -8.84
N GLU A 398 -30.15 17.41 -9.25
CA GLU A 398 -30.18 16.22 -8.39
C GLU A 398 -29.21 16.34 -7.21
N LEU A 399 -27.99 16.86 -7.44
CA LEU A 399 -27.01 17.14 -6.38
C LEU A 399 -27.52 18.18 -5.37
N LYS A 400 -28.26 19.20 -5.84
CA LYS A 400 -28.88 20.19 -4.95
C LYS A 400 -30.03 19.57 -4.15
N GLU A 401 -30.84 18.70 -4.74
CA GLU A 401 -31.91 17.99 -4.03
C GLU A 401 -31.36 17.04 -2.97
N HIS A 402 -30.36 16.22 -3.32
CA HIS A 402 -29.75 15.28 -2.39
C HIS A 402 -29.06 16.00 -1.23
N LYS A 403 -28.45 17.17 -1.46
CA LYS A 403 -27.91 18.02 -0.39
C LYS A 403 -29.01 18.53 0.55
N LYS A 404 -30.16 18.96 0.02
CA LYS A 404 -31.31 19.39 0.83
C LYS A 404 -31.89 18.23 1.64
N GLU A 405 -32.02 17.05 1.05
CA GLU A 405 -32.53 15.86 1.73
C GLU A 405 -31.59 15.42 2.86
N HIS A 406 -30.28 15.45 2.62
CA HIS A 406 -29.29 15.17 3.65
C HIS A 406 -29.36 16.20 4.81
N GLU A 407 -29.53 17.48 4.50
CA GLU A 407 -29.72 18.53 5.51
C GLU A 407 -30.99 18.30 6.34
N PHE A 408 -32.08 17.87 5.70
CA PHE A 408 -33.33 17.55 6.39
C PHE A 408 -33.18 16.36 7.34
N LYS A 409 -32.55 15.26 6.87
CA LYS A 409 -32.27 14.10 7.72
C LYS A 409 -31.37 14.45 8.90
N LEU A 410 -30.37 15.31 8.69
CA LEU A 410 -29.50 15.78 9.77
C LEU A 410 -30.32 16.47 10.87
N LYS A 411 -31.26 17.36 10.49
CA LYS A 411 -32.16 18.04 11.42
C LYS A 411 -33.11 17.07 12.14
N GLU A 412 -33.61 16.04 11.47
CA GLU A 412 -34.41 14.99 12.12
C GLU A 412 -33.61 14.20 13.17
N TYR A 413 -32.36 13.86 12.87
CA TYR A 413 -31.47 13.20 13.84
C TYR A 413 -31.18 14.10 15.03
N GLU A 414 -30.91 15.38 14.81
CA GLU A 414 -30.72 16.36 15.89
C GLU A 414 -31.96 16.46 16.79
N PHE A 415 -33.16 16.46 16.21
CA PHE A 415 -34.40 16.49 16.99
C PHE A 415 -34.58 15.25 17.85
N LYS A 416 -34.37 14.05 17.28
CA LYS A 416 -34.42 12.78 18.02
C LYS A 416 -33.38 12.70 19.12
N LEU A 417 -32.18 13.23 18.89
CA LEU A 417 -31.12 13.26 19.90
C LEU A 417 -31.55 14.11 21.11
N ARG A 418 -32.15 15.29 20.87
CA ARG A 418 -32.68 16.14 21.95
C ARG A 418 -33.80 15.45 22.73
N GLU A 419 -34.69 14.74 22.05
CA GLU A 419 -35.76 13.99 22.71
C GLU A 419 -35.20 12.88 23.61
N TYR A 420 -34.18 12.17 23.12
CA TYR A 420 -33.47 11.16 23.90
C TYR A 420 -32.76 11.75 25.12
N GLU A 421 -32.04 12.87 24.95
CA GLU A 421 -31.40 13.61 26.04
C GLU A 421 -32.40 14.06 27.11
N PHE A 422 -33.57 14.54 26.68
CA PHE A 422 -34.65 14.93 27.58
C PHE A 422 -35.17 13.74 28.40
N ASN A 423 -35.44 12.61 27.74
CA ASN A 423 -35.92 11.40 28.40
C ASN A 423 -34.89 10.83 29.39
N LEU A 424 -33.61 10.83 29.02
CA LEU A 424 -32.53 10.38 29.89
C LEU A 424 -32.43 11.25 31.15
N LYS A 425 -32.56 12.56 31.01
CA LYS A 425 -32.58 13.49 32.14
C LYS A 425 -33.75 13.21 33.07
N HIS A 426 -34.95 12.98 32.52
CA HIS A 426 -36.13 12.64 33.30
C HIS A 426 -35.96 11.32 34.08
N GLU A 427 -35.36 10.30 33.46
CA GLU A 427 -35.09 9.02 34.11
C GLU A 427 -34.08 9.17 35.27
N GLN A 428 -33.05 10.01 35.08
CA GLN A 428 -32.09 10.34 36.15
C GLN A 428 -32.77 11.06 37.32
N GLU A 429 -33.69 11.99 37.05
CA GLU A 429 -34.47 12.67 38.08
C GLU A 429 -35.34 11.69 38.89
N LEU A 430 -36.02 10.74 38.22
CA LEU A 430 -36.80 9.69 38.88
C LEU A 430 -35.92 8.82 39.80
N LYS A 431 -34.78 8.35 39.30
CA LYS A 431 -33.83 7.53 40.11
C LYS A 431 -33.31 8.31 41.33
N ASN A 432 -33.06 9.60 41.18
CA ASN A 432 -32.63 10.45 42.29
C ASN A 432 -33.74 10.59 43.36
N MET A 433 -34.99 10.79 42.94
CA MET A 433 -36.12 10.84 43.87
C MET A 433 -36.34 9.51 44.59
N GLU A 434 -36.24 8.38 43.90
CA GLU A 434 -36.32 7.04 44.53
C GLU A 434 -35.22 6.83 45.57
N LYS A 435 -34.00 7.26 45.27
CA LYS A 435 -32.87 7.18 46.20
C LYS A 435 -33.12 8.02 47.45
N GLN A 436 -33.57 9.27 47.28
CA GLN A 436 -33.91 10.15 48.40
C GLN A 436 -35.02 9.55 49.28
N SER A 437 -36.08 9.01 48.67
CA SER A 437 -37.15 8.36 49.41
C SER A 437 -36.67 7.15 50.22
N LYS A 438 -35.77 6.31 49.65
CA LYS A 438 -35.16 5.19 50.37
C LYS A 438 -34.29 5.66 51.54
N GLU A 439 -33.52 6.72 51.36
CA GLU A 439 -32.70 7.31 52.44
C GLU A 439 -33.57 7.85 53.58
N GLU A 440 -34.68 8.50 53.27
CA GLU A 440 -35.65 8.99 54.26
C GLU A 440 -36.30 7.83 55.04
N LEU A 441 -36.76 6.78 54.34
CA LEU A 441 -37.31 5.58 54.98
C LEU A 441 -36.29 4.92 55.91
N THR A 442 -35.02 4.87 55.50
CA THR A 442 -33.93 4.31 56.32
C THR A 442 -33.69 5.14 57.57
N LYS A 443 -33.70 6.48 57.48
CA LYS A 443 -33.60 7.38 58.64
C LYS A 443 -34.76 7.20 59.61
N ILE A 444 -35.99 7.04 59.10
CA ILE A 444 -37.17 6.80 59.93
C ILE A 444 -37.02 5.47 60.68
N LEU A 445 -36.61 4.40 59.99
CA LEU A 445 -36.37 3.09 60.60
C LEU A 445 -35.29 3.13 61.68
N MET A 446 -34.17 3.83 61.43
CA MET A 446 -33.11 4.01 62.43
C MET A 446 -33.62 4.75 63.67
N ASN A 447 -34.37 5.84 63.50
CA ASN A 447 -34.94 6.61 64.60
C ASN A 447 -35.98 5.83 65.42
N LEU A 448 -36.73 4.91 64.79
CA LEU A 448 -37.64 4.01 65.50
C LEU A 448 -36.86 2.97 66.31
N SER A 449 -35.80 2.40 65.75
CA SER A 449 -34.95 1.43 66.44
C SER A 449 -34.20 2.02 67.64
N SER A 450 -33.79 3.30 67.57
CA SER A 450 -33.11 3.99 68.68
C SER A 450 -34.04 4.45 69.81
N LYS A 451 -35.37 4.42 69.60
CA LYS A 451 -36.38 4.70 70.65
C LYS A 451 -36.87 3.45 71.37
N LEU A 452 -36.51 2.27 70.87
CA LEU A 452 -36.90 0.95 71.41
C LEU A 452 -35.81 0.31 72.29
N ASN A 453 -34.62 0.93 72.33
CA ASN A 453 -33.56 0.68 73.31
C ASN A 453 -33.45 1.89 74.24
#